data_AF-A0A3D0N4R8-F1
#
_entry.id   AF-A0A3D0N4R8-F1
#
_cell.length_a   1.000
_cell.length_b   1.000
_cell.length_c   1.000
_cell.angle_alpha   90.00
_cell.angle_beta   90.00
_cell.angle_gamma   90.00
#
_symmetry.space_group_name_H-M   'P 1'
#
loop_
_entity.id
_entity.type
_entity.pdbx_description
1 polymer ?
#
loop_
_entity_poly.entity_id
_entity_poly.type
_entity_poly.pdbx_seq_one_letter_code
_entity_poly.pdbx_strand_id
1 'polypeptide(L)'
;MRWMILVLIALLLAGSIACAQRGAAMIELPALGLFDFTEGTVEAWVQFEFDTRGWQQDGGVYQWRGRWFSFEAPATETDLGAEVVIEYGLKNHGRLGAIEPGCNWRTAFVVDGQKVPHPLLPACTTLEQGTWHHFAITWHDAHIVRAYIDGVLAEEMVFPYSIARPVPEVARIVIGHPEVSSFNRLAIDDLRISSVARAPEDLGFHQAPLQPDPQTLLLLDFEQIEERDGQMLVRPTVMALADAAEAYPLMGGRIIEGRAGQALALTTAASAEDGDGE
;
A
#
# COMPACT_ATOMS: atom_id res chain seq x y z
N MET A 1 -65.12 5.31 26.51
CA MET A 1 -64.27 5.38 25.30
C MET A 1 -62.80 5.38 25.74
N ARG A 2 -62.08 4.29 25.43
CA ARG A 2 -60.61 4.13 25.23
C ARG A 2 -59.67 4.92 26.17
N TRP A 3 -58.97 4.33 27.15
CA TRP A 3 -57.80 3.42 27.05
C TRP A 3 -56.75 3.85 26.00
N MET A 4 -55.64 4.46 26.45
CA MET A 4 -54.32 4.56 25.80
C MET A 4 -53.33 4.98 26.91
N ILE A 5 -52.64 4.06 27.59
CA ILE A 5 -51.33 3.48 27.22
C ILE A 5 -50.29 4.58 26.92
N LEU A 6 -49.61 5.04 27.96
CA LEU A 6 -48.29 5.68 27.87
C LEU A 6 -47.33 4.77 28.64
N VAL A 7 -46.77 3.82 27.90
CA VAL A 7 -45.76 2.86 28.35
C VAL A 7 -44.40 3.55 28.35
N LEU A 8 -43.68 3.31 29.43
CA LEU A 8 -42.25 3.53 29.64
C LEU A 8 -41.43 3.48 28.33
N ILE A 9 -40.81 4.59 27.97
CA ILE A 9 -39.56 4.57 27.19
C ILE A 9 -38.44 4.56 28.24
N ALA A 10 -38.22 3.37 28.80
CA ALA A 10 -37.08 3.09 29.66
C ALA A 10 -35.96 2.49 28.80
N LEU A 11 -34.78 3.11 28.90
CA LEU A 11 -33.45 2.50 28.77
C LEU A 11 -33.30 1.37 27.75
N LEU A 12 -32.96 1.73 26.51
CA LEU A 12 -32.11 0.93 25.65
C LEU A 12 -31.02 1.84 25.05
N LEU A 13 -30.20 2.44 25.93
CA LEU A 13 -28.81 2.73 25.60
C LEU A 13 -28.04 1.41 25.71
N ALA A 14 -28.38 0.45 24.85
CA ALA A 14 -27.41 -0.56 24.46
C ALA A 14 -26.43 0.22 23.58
N GLY A 15 -25.39 0.77 24.21
CA GLY A 15 -24.21 1.19 23.49
C GLY A 15 -23.80 -0.02 22.67
N SER A 16 -24.00 0.06 21.36
CA SER A 16 -23.35 -0.83 20.42
C SER A 16 -21.87 -0.61 20.65
N ILE A 17 -21.26 -1.42 21.52
CA ILE A 17 -19.85 -1.71 21.42
C ILE A 17 -19.77 -2.42 20.08
N ALA A 18 -19.68 -1.63 19.01
CA ALA A 18 -19.24 -2.10 17.73
C ALA A 18 -17.85 -2.63 18.04
N CYS A 19 -17.78 -3.95 18.21
CA CYS A 19 -16.52 -4.66 18.23
C CYS A 19 -15.89 -4.28 16.89
N ALA A 20 -14.94 -3.36 16.92
CA ALA A 20 -14.27 -2.88 15.72
C ALA A 20 -13.63 -4.12 15.11
N GLN A 21 -14.26 -4.69 14.09
CA GLN A 21 -13.62 -5.70 13.27
C GLN A 21 -12.33 -5.04 12.81
N ARG A 22 -11.18 -5.58 13.25
CA ARG A 22 -9.87 -5.11 12.80
C ARG A 22 -9.79 -5.40 11.31
N GLY A 23 -10.20 -4.42 10.51
CA GLY A 23 -10.08 -4.44 9.06
C GLY A 23 -8.61 -4.51 8.66
N ALA A 24 -8.37 -4.81 7.39
CA ALA A 24 -7.03 -4.76 6.84
C ALA A 24 -6.47 -3.34 6.94
N ALA A 25 -5.17 -3.24 7.22
CA ALA A 25 -4.48 -1.98 7.38
C ALA A 25 -4.54 -1.18 6.08
N MET A 26 -5.15 0.01 6.12
CA MET A 26 -5.34 0.82 4.93
C MET A 26 -5.47 2.32 5.23
N ILE A 27 -4.90 3.14 4.36
CA ILE A 27 -5.20 4.57 4.20
C ILE A 27 -5.66 4.80 2.76
N GLU A 28 -6.76 5.53 2.57
CA GLU A 28 -7.27 5.91 1.24
C GLU A 28 -7.14 7.43 1.04
N LEU A 29 -6.58 7.82 -0.10
CA LEU A 29 -6.31 9.21 -0.48
C LEU A 29 -6.89 9.47 -1.89
N PRO A 30 -7.32 10.71 -2.21
CA PRO A 30 -7.64 11.05 -3.60
C PRO A 30 -6.37 10.97 -4.47
N ALA A 31 -6.48 10.49 -5.71
CA ALA A 31 -5.31 10.38 -6.59
C ALA A 31 -5.12 11.59 -7.52
N LEU A 32 -6.19 12.34 -7.80
CA LEU A 32 -6.13 13.48 -8.70
C LEU A 32 -5.14 14.54 -8.16
N GLY A 33 -4.17 14.93 -8.99
CA GLY A 33 -3.11 15.87 -8.61
C GLY A 33 -1.97 15.26 -7.80
N LEU A 34 -2.08 14.00 -7.36
CA LEU A 34 -1.02 13.26 -6.67
C LEU A 34 -0.36 12.19 -7.54
N PHE A 35 -0.89 11.96 -8.75
CA PHE A 35 -0.38 10.97 -9.68
C PHE A 35 -0.47 11.51 -11.11
N ASP A 36 0.51 11.17 -11.94
CA ASP A 36 0.53 11.43 -13.38
C ASP A 36 1.02 10.15 -14.07
N PHE A 37 0.32 9.66 -15.08
CA PHE A 37 0.71 8.44 -15.81
C PHE A 37 1.90 8.66 -16.76
N THR A 38 2.24 9.92 -17.04
CA THR A 38 3.35 10.28 -17.92
C THR A 38 4.67 10.19 -17.21
N GLU A 39 4.73 10.67 -15.97
CA GLU A 39 5.97 10.74 -15.23
C GLU A 39 5.73 10.74 -13.72
N GLY A 40 6.61 10.11 -12.96
CA GLY A 40 6.57 10.18 -11.51
C GLY A 40 7.44 9.14 -10.81
N THR A 41 7.41 9.21 -9.49
CA THR A 41 8.10 8.26 -8.60
C THR A 41 7.21 7.94 -7.41
N VAL A 42 7.14 6.66 -7.04
CA VAL A 42 6.66 6.19 -5.74
C VAL A 42 7.83 5.52 -5.03
N GLU A 43 8.13 5.94 -3.81
CA GLU A 43 9.17 5.31 -3.00
C GLU A 43 8.79 5.25 -1.52
N ALA A 44 9.36 4.28 -0.81
CA ALA A 44 9.19 4.12 0.63
C ALA A 44 10.32 3.26 1.22
N TRP A 45 10.53 3.38 2.52
CA TRP A 45 11.22 2.35 3.29
C TRP A 45 10.23 1.24 3.65
N VAL A 46 10.61 -0.02 3.45
CA VAL A 46 9.79 -1.18 3.78
C VAL A 46 10.57 -2.16 4.63
N GLN A 47 9.89 -2.82 5.56
CA GLN A 47 10.45 -3.89 6.38
C GLN A 47 9.54 -5.11 6.33
N PHE A 48 10.12 -6.27 6.01
CA PHE A 48 9.39 -7.53 6.00
C PHE A 48 9.30 -8.14 7.40
N GLU A 49 8.10 -8.53 7.79
CA GLU A 49 7.88 -9.27 9.04
C GLU A 49 7.99 -10.80 8.86
N PHE A 50 8.46 -11.26 7.70
CA PHE A 50 8.65 -12.67 7.36
C PHE A 50 10.00 -12.90 6.65
N ASP A 51 10.52 -14.13 6.72
CA ASP A 51 11.75 -14.50 6.00
C ASP A 51 11.48 -14.60 4.50
N THR A 52 12.06 -13.68 3.73
CA THR A 52 11.92 -13.65 2.27
C THR A 52 12.76 -14.74 1.59
N ARG A 53 13.70 -15.37 2.31
CA ARG A 53 14.62 -16.41 1.82
C ARG A 53 14.00 -17.81 1.85
N GLY A 54 12.74 -17.93 2.27
CA GLY A 54 12.00 -19.19 2.30
C GLY A 54 12.18 -20.00 1.01
N TRP A 55 12.52 -21.28 1.20
CA TRP A 55 12.85 -22.34 0.23
C TRP A 55 12.59 -22.02 -1.27
N GLN A 56 13.68 -21.90 -2.04
CA GLN A 56 13.67 -21.62 -3.49
C GLN A 56 13.34 -22.82 -4.40
N GLN A 57 12.87 -23.96 -3.88
CA GLN A 57 12.69 -25.17 -4.68
C GLN A 57 11.21 -25.43 -5.06
N ASP A 58 10.99 -25.62 -6.37
CA ASP A 58 9.82 -26.20 -7.05
C ASP A 58 8.51 -25.41 -7.22
N GLY A 59 8.34 -24.71 -8.35
CA GLY A 59 7.09 -24.77 -9.15
C GLY A 59 5.71 -24.39 -8.55
N GLY A 60 5.62 -23.82 -7.35
CA GLY A 60 4.34 -23.49 -6.67
C GLY A 60 3.50 -22.36 -7.32
N VAL A 61 2.21 -22.31 -6.99
CA VAL A 61 1.23 -21.31 -7.47
C VAL A 61 1.02 -20.24 -6.40
N TYR A 62 1.04 -18.96 -6.78
CA TYR A 62 0.79 -17.85 -5.84
C TYR A 62 -0.67 -17.83 -5.39
N GLN A 63 -0.93 -17.92 -4.08
CA GLN A 63 -2.29 -17.85 -3.53
C GLN A 63 -2.56 -16.60 -2.70
N TRP A 64 -1.53 -16.00 -2.10
CA TRP A 64 -1.71 -14.85 -1.21
C TRP A 64 -0.84 -13.68 -1.65
N ARG A 65 -1.46 -12.51 -1.79
CA ARG A 65 -0.79 -11.27 -2.14
C ARG A 65 -0.95 -10.28 -1.00
N GLY A 66 0.14 -9.59 -0.70
CA GLY A 66 0.11 -8.36 0.06
C GLY A 66 0.33 -7.20 -0.88
N ARG A 67 -0.29 -6.06 -0.57
CA ARG A 67 -0.17 -4.82 -1.32
C ARG A 67 0.11 -3.72 -0.31
N TRP A 68 1.12 -2.92 -0.57
CA TRP A 68 1.41 -1.76 0.27
C TRP A 68 1.08 -0.44 -0.42
N PHE A 69 0.98 -0.45 -1.75
CA PHE A 69 0.57 0.71 -2.53
C PHE A 69 -0.32 0.27 -3.71
N SER A 70 -1.40 1.00 -3.94
CA SER A 70 -2.05 1.08 -5.25
C SER A 70 -2.51 2.48 -5.60
N PHE A 71 -2.43 2.79 -6.88
CA PHE A 71 -3.34 3.72 -7.55
C PHE A 71 -4.47 2.90 -8.16
N GLU A 72 -5.70 3.35 -7.99
CA GLU A 72 -6.91 2.70 -8.52
C GLU A 72 -7.83 3.73 -9.15
N ALA A 73 -8.05 3.61 -10.46
CA ALA A 73 -9.10 4.29 -11.19
C ALA A 73 -10.19 3.27 -11.55
N PRO A 74 -11.39 3.35 -10.94
CA PRO A 74 -12.45 2.40 -11.24
C PRO A 74 -12.91 2.51 -12.69
N ALA A 75 -13.40 1.39 -13.24
CA ALA A 75 -14.07 1.40 -14.53
C ALA A 75 -15.38 2.22 -14.46
N THR A 76 -15.67 2.94 -15.53
CA THR A 76 -16.89 3.69 -15.80
C THR A 76 -17.55 3.16 -17.08
N GLU A 77 -18.67 3.75 -17.51
CA GLU A 77 -19.31 3.38 -18.78
C GLU A 77 -18.42 3.64 -20.00
N THR A 78 -17.51 4.60 -19.92
CA THR A 78 -16.68 5.07 -21.06
C THR A 78 -15.19 4.81 -20.87
N ASP A 79 -14.79 4.29 -19.72
CA ASP A 79 -13.39 4.05 -19.35
C ASP A 79 -13.32 2.72 -18.62
N LEU A 80 -12.49 1.80 -19.07
CA LEU A 80 -12.39 0.47 -18.47
C LEU A 80 -11.50 0.43 -17.20
N GLY A 81 -11.08 1.59 -16.70
CA GLY A 81 -10.35 1.75 -15.46
C GLY A 81 -8.84 1.64 -15.61
N ALA A 82 -8.14 1.90 -14.51
CA ALA A 82 -6.70 1.75 -14.40
C ALA A 82 -6.31 1.28 -13.00
N GLU A 83 -5.21 0.56 -12.91
CA GLU A 83 -4.62 0.17 -11.63
C GLU A 83 -3.09 0.20 -11.79
N VAL A 84 -2.40 0.80 -10.82
CA VAL A 84 -0.95 0.67 -10.63
C VAL A 84 -0.73 0.16 -9.23
N VAL A 85 -0.24 -1.06 -9.08
CA VAL A 85 -0.03 -1.69 -7.76
C VAL A 85 1.43 -1.91 -7.48
N ILE A 86 1.83 -1.92 -6.22
CA ILE A 86 3.09 -2.51 -5.79
C ILE A 86 2.74 -3.61 -4.78
N GLU A 87 2.82 -4.84 -5.26
CA GLU A 87 2.44 -6.03 -4.51
C GLU A 87 3.64 -6.92 -4.25
N TYR A 88 3.52 -7.78 -3.24
CA TYR A 88 4.36 -8.94 -3.03
C TYR A 88 3.46 -10.16 -2.82
N GLY A 89 3.96 -11.39 -3.02
CA GLY A 89 3.11 -12.56 -2.86
C GLY A 89 3.86 -13.83 -2.48
N LEU A 90 3.26 -14.57 -1.54
CA LEU A 90 3.71 -15.88 -1.09
C LEU A 90 3.28 -16.98 -2.08
N LYS A 91 4.09 -18.03 -2.20
CA LYS A 91 3.77 -19.19 -3.04
C LYS A 91 3.16 -20.30 -2.20
N ASN A 92 2.06 -20.89 -2.68
CA ASN A 92 1.57 -22.16 -2.15
C ASN A 92 2.17 -23.30 -2.96
N HIS A 93 2.89 -24.20 -2.29
CA HIS A 93 3.43 -25.41 -2.88
C HIS A 93 2.46 -26.58 -2.58
N GLY A 94 1.60 -26.85 -3.56
CA GLY A 94 0.56 -27.87 -3.45
C GLY A 94 1.13 -29.29 -3.31
N ARG A 95 1.16 -29.80 -2.08
CA ARG A 95 0.88 -31.22 -1.79
C ARG A 95 0.34 -31.47 -0.37
N LEU A 96 0.49 -30.52 0.56
CA LEU A 96 0.02 -30.64 1.95
C LEU A 96 -0.57 -29.33 2.56
N GLY A 97 -0.78 -28.28 1.76
CA GLY A 97 -1.35 -27.01 2.25
C GLY A 97 -0.37 -26.10 2.99
N ALA A 98 0.93 -26.40 2.96
CA ALA A 98 1.95 -25.50 3.50
C ALA A 98 2.02 -24.23 2.63
N ILE A 99 1.67 -23.09 3.22
CA ILE A 99 1.90 -21.77 2.65
C ILE A 99 3.34 -21.40 2.98
N GLU A 100 4.17 -21.22 1.95
CA GLU A 100 5.58 -20.88 2.14
C GLU A 100 5.85 -19.44 1.70
N PRO A 101 6.73 -18.71 2.40
CA PRO A 101 7.09 -17.37 1.98
C PRO A 101 7.86 -17.40 0.67
N GLY A 102 7.21 -16.98 -0.40
CA GLY A 102 7.86 -16.51 -1.62
C GLY A 102 7.75 -15.00 -1.65
N CYS A 103 8.74 -14.31 -2.19
CA CYS A 103 8.65 -12.88 -2.38
C CYS A 103 8.82 -12.58 -3.88
N ASN A 104 7.73 -12.12 -4.50
CA ASN A 104 7.67 -11.68 -5.90
C ASN A 104 7.01 -10.32 -5.94
N TRP A 105 7.76 -9.30 -6.33
CA TRP A 105 7.17 -8.00 -6.50
C TRP A 105 6.59 -7.82 -7.88
N ARG A 106 5.42 -7.19 -7.91
CA ARG A 106 4.74 -6.89 -9.15
C ARG A 106 4.29 -5.46 -9.13
N THR A 107 4.71 -4.74 -10.16
CA THR A 107 3.86 -3.67 -10.67
C THR A 107 2.83 -4.30 -11.57
N ALA A 108 1.57 -3.87 -11.56
CA ALA A 108 0.65 -4.21 -12.63
C ALA A 108 0.04 -2.91 -13.13
N PHE A 109 -0.01 -2.76 -14.44
CA PHE A 109 -0.69 -1.67 -15.09
C PHE A 109 -1.91 -2.25 -15.79
N VAL A 110 -3.07 -1.67 -15.52
CA VAL A 110 -4.29 -1.90 -16.29
C VAL A 110 -4.55 -0.61 -17.07
N VAL A 111 -4.58 -0.68 -18.39
CA VAL A 111 -4.88 0.45 -19.27
C VAL A 111 -6.08 0.03 -20.11
N ASP A 112 -7.13 0.85 -20.08
CA ASP A 112 -8.41 0.53 -20.73
C ASP A 112 -8.87 -0.91 -20.41
N GLY A 113 -8.86 -1.28 -19.13
CA GLY A 113 -9.33 -2.59 -18.64
C GLY A 113 -8.52 -3.79 -19.13
N GLN A 114 -7.45 -3.55 -19.88
CA GLN A 114 -6.54 -4.58 -20.33
C GLN A 114 -5.30 -4.56 -19.46
N LYS A 115 -4.95 -5.73 -18.93
CA LYS A 115 -3.68 -5.90 -18.23
C LYS A 115 -2.56 -5.79 -19.25
N VAL A 116 -1.69 -4.80 -19.07
CA VAL A 116 -0.52 -4.65 -19.92
C VAL A 116 0.68 -5.39 -19.31
N PRO A 117 1.69 -5.78 -20.12
CA PRO A 117 3.00 -6.17 -19.63
C PRO A 117 3.49 -5.25 -18.50
N HIS A 118 4.23 -5.80 -17.56
CA HIS A 118 4.73 -5.07 -16.40
C HIS A 118 6.09 -5.66 -15.98
N PRO A 119 7.00 -4.85 -15.44
CA PRO A 119 8.28 -5.37 -14.96
C PRO A 119 8.03 -6.43 -13.89
N LEU A 120 8.65 -7.58 -14.11
CA LEU A 120 8.78 -8.62 -13.09
C LEU A 120 10.05 -8.29 -12.33
N LEU A 121 9.91 -7.79 -11.11
CA LEU A 121 11.09 -7.48 -10.31
C LEU A 121 11.80 -8.78 -9.95
N PRO A 122 13.13 -8.73 -9.74
CA PRO A 122 13.86 -9.87 -9.22
C PRO A 122 13.21 -10.37 -7.93
N ALA A 123 13.32 -11.68 -7.70
CA ALA A 123 12.83 -12.27 -6.47
C ALA A 123 13.48 -11.57 -5.27
N CYS A 124 12.69 -11.17 -4.29
CA CYS A 124 13.17 -10.47 -3.09
C CYS A 124 13.87 -11.40 -2.10
N THR A 125 14.34 -12.56 -2.54
CA THR A 125 14.99 -13.58 -1.71
C THR A 125 16.35 -13.13 -1.16
N THR A 126 16.80 -11.91 -1.46
CA THR A 126 18.00 -11.32 -0.88
C THR A 126 17.69 -10.29 0.21
N LEU A 127 16.41 -9.96 0.44
CA LEU A 127 16.01 -8.95 1.43
C LEU A 127 15.91 -9.58 2.81
N GLU A 128 16.57 -9.01 3.79
CA GLU A 128 16.60 -9.61 5.12
C GLU A 128 15.33 -9.29 5.90
N GLN A 129 14.75 -10.30 6.55
CA GLN A 129 13.63 -10.10 7.47
C GLN A 129 14.03 -9.13 8.59
N GLY A 130 13.13 -8.21 8.92
CA GLY A 130 13.37 -7.22 10.00
C GLY A 130 14.37 -6.13 9.62
N THR A 131 14.93 -6.15 8.41
CA THR A 131 15.77 -5.08 7.88
C THR A 131 14.94 -4.12 7.04
N TRP A 132 15.18 -2.83 7.22
CA TRP A 132 14.59 -1.79 6.38
C TRP A 132 15.32 -1.72 5.04
N HIS A 133 14.53 -1.75 3.97
CA HIS A 133 14.99 -1.63 2.60
C HIS A 133 14.27 -0.46 1.90
N HIS A 134 14.99 0.30 1.10
CA HIS A 134 14.40 1.39 0.31
C HIS A 134 13.90 0.84 -1.02
N PHE A 135 12.66 1.14 -1.37
CA PHE A 135 12.04 0.78 -2.63
C PHE A 135 11.64 2.03 -3.38
N ALA A 136 11.94 2.06 -4.68
CA ALA A 136 11.42 3.09 -5.57
C ALA A 136 10.98 2.49 -6.91
N ILE A 137 9.83 2.95 -7.40
CA ILE A 137 9.37 2.75 -8.77
C ILE A 137 9.30 4.13 -9.42
N THR A 138 10.02 4.30 -10.53
CA THR A 138 9.96 5.51 -11.35
C THR A 138 9.36 5.16 -12.69
N TRP A 139 8.54 6.05 -13.24
CA TRP A 139 8.10 5.96 -14.63
C TRP A 139 8.36 7.26 -15.35
N HIS A 140 8.80 7.18 -16.61
CA HIS A 140 9.21 8.31 -17.42
C HIS A 140 8.66 8.19 -18.84
N ASP A 141 8.27 9.33 -19.41
CA ASP A 141 7.72 9.46 -20.78
C ASP A 141 6.56 8.50 -21.06
N ALA A 142 5.83 8.06 -20.03
CA ALA A 142 4.78 7.04 -20.12
C ALA A 142 5.20 5.69 -20.73
N HIS A 143 6.50 5.47 -20.91
CA HIS A 143 7.04 4.33 -21.67
C HIS A 143 8.07 3.55 -20.87
N ILE A 144 8.77 4.17 -19.93
CA ILE A 144 9.87 3.53 -19.22
C ILE A 144 9.49 3.40 -17.75
N VAL A 145 9.50 2.18 -17.23
CA VAL A 145 9.36 1.90 -15.80
C VAL A 145 10.66 1.31 -15.28
N ARG A 146 11.17 1.85 -14.18
CA ARG A 146 12.33 1.33 -13.48
C ARG A 146 11.99 1.06 -12.03
N ALA A 147 12.61 0.03 -11.50
CA ALA A 147 12.52 -0.32 -10.10
C ALA A 147 13.89 -0.32 -9.46
N TYR A 148 13.97 0.23 -8.26
CA TYR A 148 15.19 0.32 -7.48
C TYR A 148 14.97 -0.30 -6.11
N ILE A 149 16.01 -1.00 -5.64
CA ILE A 149 16.09 -1.57 -4.30
C ILE A 149 17.39 -1.06 -3.70
N ASP A 150 17.28 -0.39 -2.56
CA ASP A 150 18.43 0.22 -1.86
C ASP A 150 19.28 1.09 -2.81
N GLY A 151 18.62 1.81 -3.71
CA GLY A 151 19.22 2.68 -4.73
C GLY A 151 19.81 1.97 -5.95
N VAL A 152 19.83 0.64 -6.00
CA VAL A 152 20.34 -0.14 -7.12
C VAL A 152 19.21 -0.43 -8.10
N LEU A 153 19.43 -0.16 -9.40
CA LEU A 153 18.49 -0.53 -10.46
C LEU A 153 18.32 -2.06 -10.48
N ALA A 154 17.11 -2.51 -10.14
CA ALA A 154 16.75 -3.91 -10.06
C ALA A 154 16.14 -4.41 -11.38
N GLU A 155 15.34 -3.57 -12.06
CA GLU A 155 14.67 -3.92 -13.31
C GLU A 155 14.35 -2.65 -14.11
N GLU A 156 14.35 -2.75 -15.44
CA GLU A 156 13.87 -1.74 -16.37
C GLU A 156 12.97 -2.38 -17.43
N MET A 157 11.83 -1.73 -17.71
CA MET A 157 10.94 -2.11 -18.80
C MET A 157 10.63 -0.91 -19.66
N VAL A 158 10.76 -1.09 -20.98
CA VAL A 158 10.33 -0.12 -21.99
C VAL A 158 9.10 -0.67 -22.70
N PHE A 159 7.98 0.03 -22.58
CA PHE A 159 6.73 -0.33 -23.22
C PHE A 159 6.72 0.11 -24.69
N PRO A 160 6.26 -0.76 -25.62
CA PRO A 160 6.06 -0.38 -27.01
C PRO A 160 4.81 0.49 -27.22
N TYR A 161 4.06 0.80 -26.16
CA TYR A 161 2.87 1.65 -26.13
C TYR A 161 2.96 2.59 -24.93
N SER A 162 2.20 3.68 -24.97
CA SER A 162 2.15 4.65 -23.87
C SER A 162 1.15 4.19 -22.80
N ILE A 163 1.50 4.37 -21.53
CA ILE A 163 0.55 4.21 -20.41
C ILE A 163 -0.14 5.55 -20.04
N ALA A 164 0.18 6.64 -20.75
CA ALA A 164 -0.31 7.98 -20.45
C ALA A 164 -1.82 8.05 -20.55
N ARG A 165 -2.43 8.64 -19.53
CA ARG A 165 -3.86 8.91 -19.48
C ARG A 165 -4.17 9.97 -18.42
N PRO A 166 -5.30 10.69 -18.56
CA PRO A 166 -5.79 11.53 -17.48
C PRO A 166 -6.12 10.69 -16.24
N VAL A 167 -5.81 11.24 -15.07
CA VAL A 167 -6.28 10.69 -13.80
C VAL A 167 -7.74 11.13 -13.60
N PRO A 168 -8.71 10.21 -13.49
CA PRO A 168 -10.10 10.60 -13.27
C PRO A 168 -10.29 11.08 -11.82
N GLU A 169 -11.27 11.97 -11.60
CA GLU A 169 -11.56 12.53 -10.26
C GLU A 169 -11.92 11.46 -9.22
N VAL A 170 -12.46 10.32 -9.66
CA VAL A 170 -12.83 9.18 -8.81
C VAL A 170 -11.65 8.24 -8.49
N ALA A 171 -10.46 8.51 -9.02
CA ALA A 171 -9.28 7.69 -8.73
C ALA A 171 -8.78 7.92 -7.31
N ARG A 172 -8.25 6.86 -6.71
CA ARG A 172 -7.72 6.84 -5.35
C ARG A 172 -6.33 6.24 -5.29
N ILE A 173 -5.58 6.68 -4.29
CA ILE A 173 -4.36 6.03 -3.82
C ILE A 173 -4.71 5.27 -2.55
N VAL A 174 -4.28 4.03 -2.47
CA VAL A 174 -4.49 3.14 -1.34
C VAL A 174 -3.13 2.71 -0.82
N ILE A 175 -2.89 3.00 0.45
CA ILE A 175 -1.71 2.50 1.16
C ILE A 175 -2.17 1.29 1.98
N GLY A 176 -1.59 0.11 1.73
CA GLY A 176 -2.09 -1.15 2.25
C GLY A 176 -3.04 -1.86 1.28
N HIS A 177 -3.93 -2.71 1.82
CA HIS A 177 -4.90 -3.45 1.02
C HIS A 177 -6.23 -3.55 1.76
N PRO A 178 -7.38 -3.32 1.10
CA PRO A 178 -8.69 -3.34 1.76
C PRO A 178 -9.16 -4.75 2.13
N GLU A 179 -8.73 -5.79 1.41
CA GLU A 179 -9.22 -7.15 1.63
C GLU A 179 -8.53 -7.84 2.80
N VAL A 180 -9.33 -8.37 3.73
CA VAL A 180 -8.88 -9.10 4.94
C VAL A 180 -8.14 -10.41 4.59
N SER A 181 -8.36 -10.96 3.40
CA SER A 181 -7.66 -12.12 2.86
C SER A 181 -6.24 -11.81 2.35
N SER A 182 -5.81 -10.55 2.35
CA SER A 182 -4.45 -10.20 1.92
C SER A 182 -3.41 -10.50 3.00
N PHE A 183 -2.27 -11.05 2.59
CA PHE A 183 -1.14 -11.33 3.48
C PHE A 183 -0.30 -10.05 3.63
N ASN A 184 -0.71 -9.15 4.50
CA ASN A 184 -0.04 -7.85 4.68
C ASN A 184 1.04 -7.86 5.79
N ARG A 185 2.01 -8.79 5.78
CA ARG A 185 3.08 -8.84 6.79
C ARG A 185 4.31 -7.98 6.45
N LEU A 186 4.10 -6.66 6.37
CA LEU A 186 5.19 -5.70 6.25
C LEU A 186 4.88 -4.40 6.98
N ALA A 187 5.92 -3.61 7.23
CA ALA A 187 5.81 -2.23 7.65
C ALA A 187 6.34 -1.29 6.57
N ILE A 188 5.75 -0.10 6.49
CA ILE A 188 6.17 0.99 5.62
C ILE A 188 6.53 2.21 6.45
N ASP A 189 7.54 2.93 6.00
CA ASP A 189 8.01 4.20 6.56
C ASP A 189 8.37 5.15 5.42
N ASP A 190 8.23 6.46 5.64
CA ASP A 190 8.47 7.55 4.70
C ASP A 190 7.98 7.27 3.26
N LEU A 191 6.68 7.13 3.06
CA LEU A 191 6.14 6.97 1.72
C LEU A 191 6.09 8.31 0.99
N ARG A 192 6.75 8.41 -0.17
CA ARG A 192 6.80 9.61 -1.01
C ARG A 192 6.27 9.33 -2.41
N ILE A 193 5.45 10.25 -2.91
CA ILE A 193 5.06 10.33 -4.33
C ILE A 193 5.59 11.63 -4.91
N SER A 194 6.21 11.56 -6.10
CA SER A 194 6.80 12.71 -6.78
C SER A 194 6.29 12.87 -8.21
N SER A 195 6.27 14.11 -8.69
CA SER A 195 5.84 14.52 -10.03
C SER A 195 6.86 14.21 -11.14
N VAL A 196 8.05 13.76 -10.78
CA VAL A 196 9.15 13.48 -11.72
C VAL A 196 9.65 12.05 -11.57
N ALA A 197 10.22 11.49 -12.63
CA ALA A 197 11.01 10.27 -12.56
C ALA A 197 12.37 10.61 -11.94
N ARG A 198 12.53 10.36 -10.64
CA ARG A 198 13.76 10.70 -9.92
C ARG A 198 14.94 9.92 -10.50
N ALA A 199 16.06 10.61 -10.71
CA ALA A 199 17.31 9.95 -11.02
C ALA A 199 17.77 9.12 -9.82
N PRO A 200 18.58 8.05 -10.02
CA PRO A 200 19.04 7.20 -8.93
C PRO A 200 19.65 7.98 -7.75
N GLU A 201 20.46 8.99 -8.03
CA GLU A 201 21.08 9.87 -7.03
C GLU A 201 20.09 10.75 -6.24
N ASP A 202 18.89 10.99 -6.77
CA ASP A 202 17.83 11.78 -6.13
C ASP A 202 16.83 10.91 -5.35
N LEU A 203 17.00 9.58 -5.40
CA LEU A 203 16.23 8.64 -4.61
C LEU A 203 16.60 8.73 -3.14
N GLY A 204 15.63 8.46 -2.29
CA GLY A 204 15.72 8.60 -0.85
C GLY A 204 16.64 7.63 -0.11
N PHE A 205 17.18 6.60 -0.75
CA PHE A 205 17.89 5.51 -0.09
C PHE A 205 19.13 5.93 0.72
N HIS A 206 19.70 7.10 0.43
CA HIS A 206 20.84 7.66 1.16
C HIS A 206 20.49 8.31 2.50
N GLN A 207 19.20 8.54 2.78
CA GLN A 207 18.76 9.29 3.94
C GLN A 207 17.44 8.77 4.53
N ALA A 208 17.30 8.97 5.82
CA ALA A 208 16.08 8.73 6.58
C ALA A 208 16.03 9.80 7.68
N PRO A 209 14.98 10.64 7.77
CA PRO A 209 13.75 10.58 6.98
C PRO A 209 13.87 11.11 5.55
N LEU A 210 12.95 10.72 4.68
CA LEU A 210 12.83 11.32 3.34
C LEU A 210 12.51 12.81 3.44
N GLN A 211 13.30 13.63 2.75
CA GLN A 211 13.06 15.07 2.71
C GLN A 211 12.11 15.44 1.57
N PRO A 212 11.12 16.32 1.81
CA PRO A 212 10.31 16.86 0.73
C PRO A 212 11.11 17.87 -0.09
N ASP A 213 10.79 17.97 -1.38
CA ASP A 213 11.32 18.97 -2.29
C ASP A 213 10.19 19.49 -3.20
N PRO A 214 10.43 20.47 -4.10
CA PRO A 214 9.38 21.02 -4.95
C PRO A 214 8.67 20.01 -5.86
N GLN A 215 9.22 18.81 -6.05
CA GLN A 215 8.60 17.75 -6.84
C GLN A 215 7.87 16.72 -5.98
N THR A 216 7.91 16.83 -4.65
CA THR A 216 7.13 15.98 -3.75
C THR A 216 5.65 16.37 -3.81
N LEU A 217 4.82 15.42 -4.25
CA LEU A 217 3.36 15.56 -4.28
C LEU A 217 2.71 15.07 -2.99
N LEU A 218 3.22 13.97 -2.44
CA LEU A 218 2.76 13.37 -1.19
C LEU A 218 3.98 12.93 -0.37
N LEU A 219 3.95 13.17 0.94
CA LEU A 219 4.85 12.55 1.91
C LEU A 219 4.06 12.10 3.14
N LEU A 220 4.05 10.78 3.39
CA LEU A 220 3.57 10.14 4.60
C LEU A 220 4.78 9.64 5.39
N ASP A 221 5.26 10.43 6.35
CA ASP A 221 6.32 10.03 7.30
C ASP A 221 5.75 9.32 8.55
N PHE A 222 4.42 9.27 8.67
CA PHE A 222 3.70 8.68 9.79
C PHE A 222 4.01 9.30 11.16
N GLU A 223 4.59 10.50 11.22
CA GLU A 223 4.89 11.18 12.50
C GLU A 223 3.69 11.96 13.06
N GLN A 224 2.72 12.26 12.21
CA GLN A 224 1.54 13.06 12.57
C GLN A 224 0.29 12.20 12.64
N ILE A 225 0.15 11.49 13.76
CA ILE A 225 -0.97 10.59 14.01
C ILE A 225 -1.81 11.12 15.16
N GLU A 226 -3.11 11.24 14.93
CA GLU A 226 -4.08 11.65 15.95
C GLU A 226 -5.19 10.62 16.10
N GLU A 227 -5.74 10.50 17.31
CA GLU A 227 -6.96 9.73 17.54
C GLU A 227 -8.14 10.68 17.66
N ARG A 228 -9.19 10.46 16.88
CA ARG A 228 -10.43 11.23 16.90
C ARG A 228 -11.61 10.29 16.86
N ASP A 229 -12.50 10.38 17.84
CA ASP A 229 -13.71 9.55 17.92
C ASP A 229 -13.44 8.03 17.83
N GLY A 230 -12.31 7.57 18.38
CA GLY A 230 -11.88 6.16 18.35
C GLY A 230 -11.29 5.71 17.01
N GLN A 231 -11.04 6.64 16.08
CA GLN A 231 -10.40 6.40 14.80
C GLN A 231 -9.00 7.03 14.79
N MET A 232 -8.00 6.26 14.36
CA MET A 232 -6.67 6.80 14.07
C MET A 232 -6.73 7.56 12.74
N LEU A 233 -6.17 8.76 12.72
CA LEU A 233 -6.05 9.62 11.55
C LEU A 233 -4.57 9.91 11.31
N VAL A 234 -4.13 9.79 10.06
CA VAL A 234 -2.76 10.09 9.61
C VAL A 234 -2.79 11.39 8.83
N ARG A 235 -1.95 12.35 9.22
CA ARG A 235 -1.76 13.60 8.48
C ARG A 235 -0.52 13.49 7.60
N PRO A 236 -0.63 13.74 6.28
CA PRO A 236 0.53 13.86 5.42
C PRO A 236 1.39 15.05 5.82
N THR A 237 2.71 14.89 5.80
CA THR A 237 3.66 16.00 5.97
C THR A 237 3.72 16.89 4.73
N VAL A 238 3.53 16.31 3.54
CA VAL A 238 3.31 17.05 2.29
C VAL A 238 2.10 16.50 1.57
N MET A 239 1.27 17.41 1.07
CA MET A 239 0.11 17.12 0.23
C MET A 239 -0.08 18.29 -0.76
N ALA A 240 0.22 18.06 -2.04
CA ALA A 240 0.18 19.09 -3.08
C ALA A 240 -1.24 19.42 -3.59
N LEU A 241 -2.27 18.83 -3.01
CA LEU A 241 -3.67 19.02 -3.39
C LEU A 241 -4.29 20.17 -2.58
N ALA A 242 -4.77 21.21 -3.28
CA ALA A 242 -5.24 22.46 -2.68
C ALA A 242 -6.43 22.29 -1.70
N ASP A 243 -7.29 21.30 -1.94
CA ASP A 243 -8.48 21.00 -1.14
C ASP A 243 -8.38 19.64 -0.44
N ALA A 244 -7.16 19.15 -0.19
CA ALA A 244 -6.99 17.90 0.55
C ALA A 244 -7.57 17.98 1.96
N ALA A 245 -8.06 16.84 2.44
CA ALA A 245 -8.33 16.67 3.85
C ALA A 245 -7.00 16.77 4.63
N GLU A 246 -7.04 17.38 5.81
CA GLU A 246 -5.83 17.54 6.61
C GLU A 246 -5.35 16.21 7.23
N ALA A 247 -6.24 15.23 7.36
CA ALA A 247 -5.98 13.94 7.99
C ALA A 247 -6.85 12.85 7.32
N TYR A 248 -6.32 11.63 7.26
CA TYR A 248 -6.97 10.50 6.60
C TYR A 248 -7.14 9.33 7.57
N PRO A 249 -8.32 8.67 7.58
CA PRO A 249 -8.53 7.46 8.35
C PRO A 249 -7.49 6.38 8.10
N LEU A 250 -6.85 5.92 9.16
CA LEU A 250 -6.14 4.65 9.19
C LEU A 250 -7.12 3.57 9.64
N MET A 251 -7.50 2.71 8.70
CA MET A 251 -8.32 1.54 8.96
C MET A 251 -7.41 0.39 9.33
N GLY A 252 -7.50 -0.16 10.54
CA GLY A 252 -6.63 -1.27 10.96
C GLY A 252 -5.15 -0.88 11.08
N GLY A 253 -4.26 -1.88 11.01
CA GLY A 253 -2.82 -1.67 11.17
C GLY A 253 -2.39 -1.28 12.59
N ARG A 254 -1.09 -1.00 12.74
CA ARG A 254 -0.50 -0.52 13.99
C ARG A 254 0.67 0.40 13.68
N ILE A 255 0.91 1.34 14.58
CA ILE A 255 2.10 2.20 14.54
C ILE A 255 3.21 1.50 15.32
N ILE A 256 4.37 1.38 14.69
CA ILE A 256 5.56 0.75 15.26
C ILE A 256 6.76 1.69 15.14
N GLU A 257 7.91 1.28 15.69
CA GLU A 257 9.18 1.95 15.44
C GLU A 257 9.58 1.78 13.97
N GLY A 258 9.80 2.92 13.31
CA GLY A 258 10.18 3.05 11.92
C GLY A 258 11.70 3.07 11.69
N ARG A 259 12.09 3.22 10.43
CA ARG A 259 13.45 3.54 10.01
C ARG A 259 13.87 4.94 10.45
N ALA A 260 12.92 5.88 10.44
CA ALA A 260 13.12 7.30 10.68
C ALA A 260 12.20 7.90 11.77
N GLY A 261 11.57 7.06 12.59
CA GLY A 261 10.66 7.50 13.65
C GLY A 261 9.52 6.50 13.83
N GLN A 262 8.34 6.82 13.32
CA GLN A 262 7.15 5.98 13.33
C GLN A 262 6.95 5.31 11.96
N ALA A 263 6.45 4.07 11.97
CA ALA A 263 6.10 3.37 10.75
C ALA A 263 4.70 2.76 10.86
N LEU A 264 4.06 2.60 9.71
CA LEU A 264 2.80 1.88 9.61
C LEU A 264 3.06 0.40 9.34
N ALA A 265 2.80 -0.45 10.34
CA ALA A 265 2.73 -1.89 10.10
C ALA A 265 1.37 -2.25 9.49
N LEU A 266 1.41 -2.84 8.30
CA LEU A 266 0.22 -3.25 7.54
C LEU A 266 -0.35 -4.60 7.99
N THR A 267 0.30 -5.23 8.97
CA THR A 267 -0.05 -6.58 9.45
C THR A 267 -1.50 -6.68 9.89
N THR A 268 -2.26 -7.47 9.15
CA THR A 268 -3.58 -7.92 9.54
C THR A 268 -3.44 -8.78 10.80
N ALA A 269 -4.13 -8.40 11.88
CA ALA A 269 -4.05 -9.09 13.18
C ALA A 269 -4.60 -10.53 13.17
N ALA A 270 -5.03 -11.05 12.01
CA ALA A 270 -5.63 -12.36 11.86
C ALA A 270 -4.54 -13.44 11.66
N SER A 271 -3.93 -13.91 12.75
CA SER A 271 -3.34 -15.27 12.89
C SER A 271 -2.40 -15.43 14.11
N ALA A 272 -2.19 -14.40 14.94
CA ALA A 272 -1.35 -14.55 16.14
C ALA A 272 -1.97 -15.48 17.21
N GLU A 273 -3.23 -15.92 17.08
CA GLU A 273 -3.91 -16.77 18.08
C GLU A 273 -3.92 -18.29 17.77
N ASP A 274 -3.36 -18.76 16.64
CA ASP A 274 -3.31 -20.22 16.36
C ASP A 274 -2.01 -20.90 16.87
N GLY A 275 -1.27 -20.25 17.78
CA GLY A 275 0.04 -20.69 18.25
C GLY A 275 0.11 -21.36 19.62
N ASP A 276 -0.96 -21.34 20.43
CA ASP A 276 -0.96 -21.91 21.79
C ASP A 276 -1.99 -23.04 21.92
N GLY A 277 -1.74 -24.12 21.19
CA GLY A 277 -2.34 -25.42 21.45
C GLY A 277 -1.29 -26.37 22.03
N GLU A 278 -1.08 -26.29 23.34
CA GLU A 278 -0.49 -27.38 24.14
C GLU A 278 -1.31 -28.68 24.04
#